data_AF-A0A2A4QPH2-F1
#
_entry.id   AF-A0A2A4QPH2-F1
#
_cell.length_a   1.000
_cell.length_b   1.000
_cell.length_c   1.000
_cell.angle_alpha   90.00
_cell.angle_beta   90.00
_cell.angle_gamma   90.00
#
_symmetry.space_group_name_H-M   'P 1'
#
loop_
_entity.id
_entity.type
_entity.pdbx_description
1 polymer ?
#
loop_
_entity_poly.entity_id
_entity_poly.type
_entity_poly.pdbx_seq_one_letter_code
_entity_poly.pdbx_strand_id
1 'polypeptide(L)'
;MNTTKLYTMNTIRAFQAFLIILIEGASTAQATIVTITASSSPVEGFFPNVATAVCGDTIKWVNGDGTHTTASKIIPTGASSWNSSTIGSSGFSYVVSVPGTYNYTCHPSGGGHMDASFVVTCAPALTLIAVPADFATIQEGIDAATIGDTVLVSPGTYFENINFNGKDIVLASLYLTTGDMAYIEQTIIDGRDSSSVVTFTSGESAAALITGFNIKHGYGASWLDGDGGGLCCINASPTIDHNQIDSNRVSFADGGGIYCENSNAVITNNSMVFNGGGYVDVGTGIACVGGSPYIANNIITGSWGDSNCGIDLVSSNATITNNTLVYNGMGIRIRDTSSVNVSNTIIWGNSFANLLLSGTSSTVDVMYSDVEGGYIGTGNVDLDPKFTDTINNDFSLLSSSPCIDAADPNSPDDADGTRADMGALFFEQNVGINEDAVVELPRIKVYPNPFNSQITVQFENMNGDEHTLMLYNSMGQIVRVIENITRGEVIVKRENLKSGPYFFQLIGNSGHIDHGQMIAE
;
A
#
# COMPACT_ATOMS: atom_id res chain seq x y z
N MET A 1 -28.07 15.62 1.23
CA MET A 1 -26.93 16.39 1.79
C MET A 1 -26.66 15.93 3.22
N ASN A 2 -25.94 14.82 3.37
CA ASN A 2 -25.15 14.40 4.56
C ASN A 2 -24.77 12.91 4.47
N THR A 3 -24.23 12.48 3.33
CA THR A 3 -23.73 11.09 3.13
C THR A 3 -22.20 11.03 3.05
N THR A 4 -21.52 12.17 2.97
CA THR A 4 -20.07 12.26 2.75
C THR A 4 -19.22 12.21 4.03
N LYS A 5 -19.82 11.99 5.22
CA LYS A 5 -19.13 12.16 6.52
C LYS A 5 -18.75 10.89 7.28
N LEU A 6 -19.19 9.72 6.85
CA LEU A 6 -19.01 8.47 7.59
C LEU A 6 -17.94 7.54 7.00
N TYR A 7 -17.47 7.80 5.78
CA TYR A 7 -16.45 6.99 5.11
C TYR A 7 -14.99 7.39 5.43
N THR A 8 -14.77 8.52 6.11
CA THR A 8 -13.47 9.20 6.13
C THR A 8 -12.51 8.83 7.26
N MET A 9 -12.92 8.06 8.29
CA MET A 9 -12.05 7.86 9.49
C MET A 9 -11.46 6.46 9.64
N ASN A 10 -12.14 5.40 9.20
CA ASN A 10 -11.68 4.03 9.45
C ASN A 10 -10.94 3.39 8.26
N THR A 11 -11.16 3.89 7.03
CA THR A 11 -10.33 3.57 5.85
C THR A 11 -8.88 4.00 6.05
N ILE A 12 -8.61 5.08 6.79
CA ILE A 12 -7.25 5.58 7.07
C ILE A 12 -6.38 4.55 7.81
N ARG A 13 -6.95 3.71 8.69
CA ARG A 13 -6.18 2.72 9.48
C ARG A 13 -5.83 1.46 8.68
N ALA A 14 -6.75 0.97 7.85
CA ALA A 14 -6.47 -0.11 6.90
C ALA A 14 -5.53 0.35 5.76
N PHE A 15 -5.66 1.62 5.35
CA PHE A 15 -4.79 2.27 4.37
C PHE A 15 -3.35 2.47 4.90
N GLN A 16 -3.19 2.79 6.19
CA GLN A 16 -1.87 2.83 6.84
C GLN A 16 -1.24 1.44 6.95
N ALA A 17 -2.02 0.37 7.19
CA ALA A 17 -1.53 -1.00 7.22
C ALA A 17 -1.15 -1.54 5.83
N PHE A 18 -1.87 -1.15 4.77
CA PHE A 18 -1.56 -1.55 3.39
C PHE A 18 -0.41 -0.73 2.78
N LEU A 19 -0.28 0.55 3.17
CA LEU A 19 0.91 1.35 2.86
C LEU A 19 2.17 0.73 3.49
N ILE A 20 2.07 0.11 4.68
CA ILE A 20 3.20 -0.62 5.30
C ILE A 20 3.62 -1.83 4.46
N ILE A 21 2.69 -2.57 3.84
CA ILE A 21 3.02 -3.73 2.99
C ILE A 21 3.69 -3.30 1.67
N LEU A 22 3.27 -2.18 1.08
CA LEU A 22 3.93 -1.61 -0.12
C LEU A 22 5.28 -0.94 0.21
N ILE A 23 5.42 -0.37 1.41
CA ILE A 23 6.69 0.17 1.94
C ILE A 23 7.67 -0.96 2.32
N GLU A 24 7.18 -2.13 2.74
CA GLU A 24 8.01 -3.32 2.98
C GLU A 24 8.55 -3.93 1.66
N GLY A 25 7.82 -3.77 0.55
CA GLY A 25 8.26 -4.16 -0.80
C GLY A 25 9.15 -3.13 -1.50
N ALA A 26 8.90 -1.84 -1.29
CA ALA A 26 9.74 -0.74 -1.77
C ALA A 26 10.85 -0.44 -0.75
N SER A 27 11.83 -1.34 -0.67
CA SER A 27 13.05 -1.25 0.16
C SER A 27 13.06 -0.05 1.12
N THR A 28 12.33 -0.14 2.24
CA THR A 28 12.84 0.54 3.42
C THR A 28 14.17 -0.13 3.70
N ALA A 29 15.26 0.50 3.28
CA ALA A 29 16.52 0.32 3.95
C ALA A 29 16.25 0.71 5.41
N GLN A 30 15.81 -0.27 6.22
CA GLN A 30 15.89 -0.14 7.66
C GLN A 30 17.34 0.25 7.92
N ALA A 31 17.56 1.43 8.50
CA ALA A 31 18.88 1.86 8.92
C ALA A 31 19.50 0.74 9.75
N THR A 32 20.49 0.07 9.20
CA THR A 32 21.16 -1.05 9.84
C THR A 32 22.39 -0.55 10.58
N ILE A 33 22.80 -1.30 11.60
CA ILE A 33 24.06 -1.05 12.29
C ILE A 33 25.12 -1.95 11.66
N VAL A 34 26.01 -1.36 10.88
CA VAL A 34 27.19 -2.04 10.34
C VAL A 34 28.31 -1.95 11.36
N THR A 35 28.63 -3.07 12.02
CA THR A 35 29.65 -3.11 13.07
C THR A 35 31.03 -3.42 12.52
N ILE A 36 32.02 -2.58 12.85
CA ILE A 36 33.43 -2.70 12.47
C ILE A 36 34.27 -2.87 13.74
N THR A 37 35.02 -3.96 13.85
CA THR A 37 35.90 -4.23 14.99
C THR A 37 37.32 -3.75 14.69
N ALA A 38 37.85 -2.83 15.49
CA ALA A 38 39.25 -2.43 15.42
C ALA A 38 40.11 -3.40 16.25
N SER A 39 41.16 -3.98 15.65
CA SER A 39 42.06 -4.93 16.32
C SER A 39 43.51 -4.72 15.89
N SER A 40 44.45 -5.14 16.72
CA SER A 40 45.90 -5.03 16.49
C SER A 40 46.45 -6.15 15.60
N SER A 41 45.57 -6.90 14.92
CA SER A 41 45.94 -8.03 14.05
C SER A 41 46.76 -7.57 12.83
N PRO A 42 47.88 -8.23 12.50
CA PRO A 42 48.77 -7.82 11.40
C PRO A 42 48.19 -8.03 10.00
N VAL A 43 46.99 -8.60 9.86
CA VAL A 43 46.39 -8.94 8.57
C VAL A 43 45.27 -7.98 8.16
N GLU A 44 44.41 -7.51 9.07
CA GLU A 44 43.23 -6.71 8.65
C GLU A 44 42.94 -5.41 9.41
N GLY A 45 43.42 -5.16 10.64
CA GLY A 45 43.25 -3.88 11.36
C GLY A 45 41.80 -3.49 11.74
N PHE A 46 40.88 -3.45 10.77
CA PHE A 46 39.44 -3.30 10.91
C PHE A 46 38.72 -4.52 10.30
N PHE A 47 37.79 -5.13 11.03
CA PHE A 47 37.06 -6.32 10.57
C PHE A 47 35.54 -6.23 10.81
N PRO A 48 34.68 -6.58 9.84
CA PRO A 48 35.04 -6.92 8.45
C PRO A 48 35.59 -5.69 7.72
N ASN A 49 36.37 -5.92 6.65
CA ASN A 49 36.60 -4.91 5.63
C ASN A 49 35.25 -4.65 4.93
N VAL A 50 34.45 -3.74 5.49
CA VAL A 50 33.10 -3.44 5.02
C VAL A 50 33.14 -2.93 3.59
N ALA A 51 32.52 -3.67 2.66
CA ALA A 51 32.49 -3.28 1.25
C ALA A 51 31.44 -2.18 0.96
N THR A 52 30.27 -2.21 1.62
CA THR A 52 29.12 -1.34 1.28
C THR A 52 28.21 -1.03 2.47
N ALA A 53 27.68 0.19 2.55
CA ALA A 53 26.60 0.64 3.45
C ALA A 53 25.58 1.51 2.68
N VAL A 54 24.41 1.78 3.26
CA VAL A 54 23.35 2.61 2.65
C VAL A 54 23.15 3.90 3.47
N CYS A 55 22.81 5.01 2.82
CA CYS A 55 22.45 6.26 3.49
C CYS A 55 21.33 6.03 4.51
N GLY A 56 21.55 6.41 5.77
CA GLY A 56 20.71 6.08 6.92
C GLY A 56 21.35 5.05 7.85
N ASP A 57 22.24 4.18 7.35
CA ASP A 57 22.95 3.20 8.18
C ASP A 57 23.85 3.87 9.21
N THR A 58 24.08 3.15 10.31
CA THR A 58 25.07 3.53 11.32
C THR A 58 26.29 2.64 11.21
N ILE A 59 27.45 3.23 10.92
CA ILE A 59 28.74 2.57 11.07
C ILE A 59 29.13 2.63 12.54
N LYS A 60 29.23 1.46 13.19
CA LYS A 60 29.61 1.34 14.59
C LYS A 60 30.98 0.68 14.72
N TRP A 61 31.99 1.45 15.10
CA TRP A 61 33.29 0.91 15.47
C TRP A 61 33.27 0.37 16.90
N VAL A 62 33.77 -0.84 17.10
CA VAL A 62 33.93 -1.47 18.42
C VAL A 62 35.40 -1.82 18.65
N ASN A 63 35.83 -1.73 19.91
CA ASN A 63 37.21 -2.01 20.28
C ASN A 63 37.39 -3.52 20.51
N GLY A 64 38.23 -4.18 19.71
CA GLY A 64 38.51 -5.62 19.81
C GLY A 64 39.70 -5.95 20.71
N ASP A 65 40.71 -5.07 20.78
CA ASP A 65 41.87 -5.19 21.66
C ASP A 65 42.58 -3.84 21.86
N GLY A 66 43.42 -3.71 22.89
CA GLY A 66 44.25 -2.52 23.06
C GLY A 66 43.47 -1.19 23.08
N THR A 67 44.07 -0.14 22.52
CA THR A 67 43.46 1.19 22.41
C THR A 67 43.47 1.63 20.96
N HIS A 68 42.28 1.79 20.39
CA HIS A 68 42.07 2.21 19.01
C HIS A 68 41.31 3.53 18.91
N THR A 69 41.47 4.21 17.79
CA THR A 69 40.83 5.49 17.44
C THR A 69 40.17 5.35 16.06
N THR A 70 39.33 6.32 15.69
CA THR A 70 38.80 6.38 14.31
C THR A 70 38.62 7.84 13.91
N ALA A 71 39.19 8.22 12.77
CA ALA A 71 39.08 9.56 12.21
C ALA A 71 38.85 9.49 10.70
N SER A 72 37.98 10.36 10.20
CA SER A 72 37.78 10.54 8.76
C SER A 72 39.05 11.05 8.07
N LYS A 73 39.38 10.49 6.91
CA LYS A 73 40.54 10.87 6.07
C LYS A 73 40.11 11.55 4.78
N ILE A 74 39.31 10.87 3.96
CA ILE A 74 38.71 11.40 2.73
C ILE A 74 37.27 10.92 2.71
N ILE A 75 36.33 11.86 2.74
CA ILE A 75 34.89 11.59 2.76
C ILE A 75 34.18 12.36 1.65
N PRO A 76 32.99 11.94 1.23
CA PRO A 76 32.22 12.64 0.20
C PRO A 76 31.95 14.10 0.58
N THR A 77 31.86 14.98 -0.42
CA THR A 77 31.53 16.39 -0.19
C THR A 77 30.13 16.49 0.40
N GLY A 78 29.99 17.19 1.53
CA GLY A 78 28.72 17.30 2.27
C GLY A 78 28.57 16.30 3.43
N ALA A 79 29.45 15.30 3.54
CA ALA A 79 29.50 14.41 4.70
C ALA A 79 30.18 15.07 5.90
N SER A 80 29.66 14.83 7.11
CA SER A 80 30.27 15.31 8.36
C SER A 80 31.56 14.54 8.66
N SER A 81 32.66 15.23 8.94
CA SER A 81 33.90 14.59 9.42
C SER A 81 33.74 14.07 10.85
N TRP A 82 34.46 13.01 11.21
CA TRP A 82 34.56 12.53 12.59
C TRP A 82 36.02 12.39 13.02
N ASN A 83 36.25 12.52 14.32
CA ASN A 83 37.54 12.25 14.94
C ASN A 83 37.31 11.80 16.38
N SER A 84 37.42 10.50 16.63
CA SER A 84 37.32 9.92 17.95
C SER A 84 38.69 9.53 18.47
N SER A 85 39.11 10.17 19.56
CA SER A 85 40.40 9.91 20.22
C SER A 85 40.44 8.56 20.96
N THR A 86 39.31 7.86 21.09
CA THR A 86 39.25 6.50 21.65
C THR A 86 37.95 5.81 21.24
N ILE A 87 38.01 4.55 20.80
CA ILE A 87 36.84 3.68 20.68
C ILE A 87 36.54 3.12 22.08
N GLY A 88 35.57 3.74 22.77
CA GLY A 88 35.20 3.37 24.14
C GLY A 88 34.52 1.99 24.24
N SER A 89 34.18 1.59 25.47
CA SER A 89 33.51 0.29 25.73
C SER A 89 32.14 0.15 25.06
N SER A 90 31.46 1.26 24.77
CA SER A 90 30.20 1.31 24.00
C SER A 90 30.40 1.36 22.48
N GLY A 91 31.65 1.52 22.01
CA GLY A 91 31.99 1.78 20.62
C GLY A 91 31.91 3.27 20.24
N PHE A 92 32.13 3.56 18.96
CA PHE A 92 31.91 4.86 18.33
C PHE A 92 30.96 4.67 17.14
N SER A 93 29.96 5.54 16.99
CA SER A 93 28.96 5.43 15.93
C SER A 93 28.99 6.65 15.01
N TYR A 94 28.76 6.41 13.72
CA TYR A 94 28.63 7.44 12.70
C TYR A 94 27.50 7.08 11.74
N VAL A 95 26.54 7.98 11.58
CA VAL A 95 25.44 7.80 10.61
C VAL A 95 25.92 8.29 9.24
N VAL A 96 25.83 7.43 8.23
CA VAL A 96 26.20 7.79 6.85
C VAL A 96 24.99 8.41 6.15
N SER A 97 25.17 9.58 5.52
CA SER A 97 24.05 10.33 4.93
C SER A 97 24.32 10.81 3.51
N VAL A 98 25.52 10.58 2.98
CA VAL A 98 25.95 11.05 1.66
C VAL A 98 26.54 9.87 0.90
N PRO A 99 26.19 9.65 -0.38
CA PRO A 99 26.74 8.55 -1.14
C PRO A 99 28.20 8.83 -1.52
N GLY A 100 29.00 7.78 -1.61
CA GLY A 100 30.40 7.84 -2.02
C GLY A 100 31.33 7.03 -1.11
N THR A 101 32.64 7.18 -1.36
CA THR A 101 33.65 6.42 -0.62
C THR A 101 34.11 7.17 0.62
N TYR A 102 34.02 6.51 1.77
CA TYR A 102 34.50 7.00 3.06
C TYR A 102 35.80 6.30 3.40
N ASN A 103 36.89 7.07 3.48
CA ASN A 103 38.19 6.60 3.93
C ASN A 103 38.41 7.10 5.36
N TYR A 104 38.88 6.21 6.24
CA TYR A 104 39.10 6.51 7.64
C TYR A 104 40.33 5.79 8.18
N THR A 105 40.82 6.26 9.32
CA THR A 105 42.10 5.82 9.87
C THR A 105 42.07 5.68 11.39
N CYS A 106 42.86 4.74 11.91
CA CYS A 106 43.19 4.58 13.32
C CYS A 106 44.64 5.00 13.57
N HIS A 107 44.82 5.85 14.58
CA HIS A 107 46.12 6.29 15.13
C HIS A 107 46.24 5.84 16.60
N PRO A 108 46.68 4.60 16.88
CA PRO A 108 47.01 4.17 18.23
C PRO A 108 48.25 4.91 18.78
N SER A 109 48.29 5.11 20.09
CA SER A 109 49.35 5.84 20.82
C SER A 109 50.75 5.18 20.77
N GLY A 110 50.88 4.00 20.15
CA GLY A 110 52.12 3.25 19.96
C GLY A 110 52.78 3.36 18.57
N GLY A 111 52.29 4.22 17.68
CA GLY A 111 52.95 4.51 16.38
C GLY A 111 52.56 3.60 15.20
N GLY A 112 51.53 2.76 15.36
CA GLY A 112 50.88 2.07 14.23
C GLY A 112 49.89 2.98 13.51
N HIS A 113 49.55 2.66 12.26
CA HIS A 113 48.51 3.34 11.49
C HIS A 113 47.74 2.31 10.65
N MET A 114 46.40 2.35 10.73
CA MET A 114 45.53 1.44 10.00
C MET A 114 44.52 2.26 9.20
N ASP A 115 44.50 2.09 7.89
CA ASP A 115 43.52 2.73 6.99
C ASP A 115 42.49 1.71 6.54
N ALA A 116 41.24 2.15 6.39
CA ALA A 116 40.18 1.36 5.79
C ALA A 116 39.18 2.27 5.06
N SER A 117 38.31 1.65 4.28
CA SER A 117 37.26 2.36 3.55
C SER A 117 36.00 1.52 3.41
N PHE A 118 34.85 2.20 3.31
CA PHE A 118 33.59 1.61 2.90
C PHE A 118 32.93 2.50 1.83
N VAL A 119 32.06 1.91 1.00
CA VAL A 119 31.28 2.64 -0.01
C VAL A 119 29.86 2.83 0.49
N VAL A 120 29.33 4.04 0.39
CA VAL A 120 27.93 4.34 0.71
C VAL A 120 27.15 4.54 -0.58
N THR A 121 26.04 3.83 -0.73
CA THR A 121 25.03 4.13 -1.75
C THR A 121 23.82 4.78 -1.08
N CYS A 122 23.10 5.66 -1.77
CA CYS A 122 21.77 6.06 -1.33
C CYS A 122 20.76 5.45 -2.30
N ALA A 123 19.61 4.99 -1.80
CA ALA A 123 18.45 4.88 -2.66
C ALA A 123 18.14 6.28 -3.24
N PRO A 124 17.77 6.40 -4.52
CA PRO A 124 17.25 7.66 -5.04
C PRO A 124 16.06 8.11 -4.19
N ALA A 125 15.94 9.41 -3.94
CA ALA A 125 14.76 9.93 -3.27
C ALA A 125 13.55 9.69 -4.16
N LEU A 126 12.53 9.01 -3.63
CA LEU A 126 11.26 8.83 -4.33
C LEU A 126 10.65 10.21 -4.60
N THR A 127 10.25 10.42 -5.84
CA THR A 127 9.71 11.68 -6.32
C THR A 127 8.20 11.60 -6.38
N LEU A 128 7.54 12.67 -5.93
CA LEU A 128 6.13 12.92 -6.19
C LEU A 128 6.01 13.72 -7.48
N ILE A 129 5.37 13.14 -8.50
CA ILE A 129 5.07 13.77 -9.78
C ILE A 129 3.59 14.12 -9.80
N ALA A 130 3.26 15.41 -9.83
CA ALA A 130 1.89 15.88 -9.78
C ALA A 130 1.33 16.08 -11.20
N VAL A 131 0.23 15.41 -11.53
CA VAL A 131 -0.50 15.59 -12.80
C VAL A 131 -1.79 16.38 -12.51
N PRO A 132 -2.10 17.47 -13.23
CA PRO A 132 -1.41 17.96 -14.43
C PRO A 132 -0.34 19.05 -14.17
N ALA A 133 0.12 19.23 -12.93
CA ALA A 133 0.97 20.37 -12.55
C ALA A 133 2.39 20.30 -13.15
N ASP A 134 3.00 19.12 -13.13
CA ASP A 134 4.33 18.86 -13.66
C ASP A 134 4.29 18.36 -15.12
N PHE A 135 3.27 17.59 -15.48
CA PHE A 135 3.03 17.04 -16.82
C PHE A 135 1.56 17.17 -17.20
N ALA A 136 1.25 17.40 -18.47
CA ALA A 136 -0.13 17.65 -18.90
C ALA A 136 -1.01 16.39 -18.88
N THR A 137 -0.38 15.21 -19.02
CA THR A 137 -1.05 13.91 -19.15
C THR A 137 -0.54 12.91 -18.12
N ILE A 138 -1.33 11.89 -17.84
CA ILE A 138 -0.94 10.80 -16.92
C ILE A 138 0.24 10.03 -17.51
N GLN A 139 0.19 9.70 -18.81
CA GLN A 139 1.28 8.94 -19.44
C GLN A 139 2.61 9.67 -19.38
N GLU A 140 2.65 10.99 -19.60
CA GLU A 140 3.91 11.77 -19.45
C GLU A 140 4.44 11.71 -18.01
N GLY A 141 3.56 11.71 -17.01
CA GLY A 141 3.93 11.52 -15.60
C GLY A 141 4.55 10.13 -15.36
N ILE A 142 3.95 9.08 -15.92
CA ILE A 142 4.48 7.71 -15.87
C ILE A 142 5.83 7.62 -16.59
N ASP A 143 5.96 8.24 -17.76
CA ASP A 143 7.17 8.21 -18.57
C ASP A 143 8.35 8.90 -17.85
N ALA A 144 8.07 9.98 -17.13
CA ALA A 144 9.05 10.69 -16.30
C ALA A 144 9.40 9.96 -14.99
N ALA A 145 8.47 9.17 -14.44
CA ALA A 145 8.67 8.44 -13.20
C ALA A 145 9.79 7.40 -13.30
N THR A 146 10.50 7.19 -12.21
CA THR A 146 11.43 6.08 -11.97
C THR A 146 10.83 5.10 -10.96
N ILE A 147 11.36 3.88 -10.89
CA ILE A 147 10.84 2.83 -9.99
C ILE A 147 10.78 3.35 -8.54
N GLY A 148 9.62 3.18 -7.90
CA GLY A 148 9.30 3.65 -6.56
C GLY A 148 8.65 5.03 -6.50
N ASP A 149 8.69 5.83 -7.57
CA ASP A 149 8.07 7.15 -7.60
C ASP A 149 6.54 7.08 -7.47
N THR A 150 5.93 8.21 -7.10
CA THR A 150 4.47 8.36 -7.05
C THR A 150 4.02 9.39 -8.08
N VAL A 151 3.15 8.99 -9.00
CA VAL A 151 2.40 9.87 -9.90
C VAL A 151 1.05 10.17 -9.24
N LEU A 152 0.90 11.40 -8.73
CA LEU A 152 -0.29 11.86 -8.02
C LEU A 152 -1.16 12.73 -8.93
N VAL A 153 -2.36 12.25 -9.24
CA VAL A 153 -3.27 12.83 -10.23
C VAL A 153 -4.37 13.63 -9.53
N SER A 154 -4.50 14.90 -9.94
CA SER A 154 -5.56 15.78 -9.48
C SER A 154 -6.89 15.47 -10.16
N PRO A 155 -8.05 15.82 -9.56
CA PRO A 155 -9.37 15.71 -10.17
C PRO A 155 -9.42 16.24 -11.60
N GLY A 156 -10.06 15.48 -12.48
CA GLY A 156 -10.17 15.79 -13.89
C GLY A 156 -10.61 14.59 -14.70
N THR A 157 -10.88 14.81 -15.99
CA THR A 157 -11.07 13.73 -16.96
C THR A 157 -9.87 13.69 -17.89
N TYR A 158 -9.15 12.58 -17.83
CA TYR A 158 -7.95 12.29 -18.60
C TYR A 158 -8.32 11.30 -19.70
N PHE A 159 -8.27 11.76 -20.94
CA PHE A 159 -8.68 10.96 -22.09
C PHE A 159 -7.49 10.20 -22.68
N GLU A 160 -7.12 9.10 -22.04
CA GLU A 160 -5.86 8.40 -22.26
C GLU A 160 -6.03 6.88 -22.19
N ASN A 161 -5.10 6.16 -22.80
CA ASN A 161 -4.87 4.73 -22.61
C ASN A 161 -3.43 4.60 -22.14
N ILE A 162 -3.23 4.25 -20.86
CA ILE A 162 -1.94 4.36 -20.19
C ILE A 162 -1.25 3.01 -20.02
N ASN A 163 0.09 3.01 -20.07
CA ASN A 163 0.93 1.86 -19.85
C ASN A 163 1.98 2.17 -18.78
N PHE A 164 2.10 1.28 -17.78
CA PHE A 164 3.09 1.39 -16.71
C PHE A 164 4.54 1.17 -17.19
N ASN A 165 4.74 0.64 -18.38
CA ASN A 165 6.04 0.48 -19.05
C ASN A 165 7.05 -0.33 -18.21
N GLY A 166 6.58 -1.33 -17.46
CA GLY A 166 7.41 -2.17 -16.60
C GLY A 166 7.91 -1.47 -15.34
N LYS A 167 7.31 -0.33 -14.96
CA LYS A 167 7.72 0.45 -13.78
C LYS A 167 6.85 0.12 -12.58
N ASP A 168 7.52 -0.27 -11.49
CA ASP A 168 6.91 -0.40 -10.17
C ASP A 168 6.79 0.98 -9.53
N ILE A 169 5.72 1.71 -9.87
CA ILE A 169 5.38 3.03 -9.36
C ILE A 169 4.00 3.04 -8.72
N VAL A 170 3.74 4.05 -7.89
CA VAL A 170 2.39 4.35 -7.40
C VAL A 170 1.73 5.36 -8.33
N LEU A 171 0.70 4.95 -9.07
CA LEU A 171 -0.21 5.86 -9.73
C LEU A 171 -1.44 6.01 -8.85
N ALA A 172 -1.72 7.22 -8.39
CA ALA A 172 -2.79 7.46 -7.44
C ALA A 172 -3.53 8.78 -7.71
N SER A 173 -4.82 8.83 -7.38
CA SER A 173 -5.51 10.11 -7.20
C SER A 173 -5.26 10.70 -5.82
N LEU A 174 -5.86 11.87 -5.54
CA LEU A 174 -5.85 12.47 -4.20
C LEU A 174 -6.54 11.61 -3.12
N TYR A 175 -7.26 10.55 -3.49
CA TYR A 175 -7.73 9.52 -2.55
C TYR A 175 -6.59 9.03 -1.65
N LEU A 176 -5.41 8.77 -2.22
CA LEU A 176 -4.24 8.29 -1.49
C LEU A 176 -3.85 9.17 -0.29
N THR A 177 -4.01 10.48 -0.42
CA THR A 177 -3.60 11.43 0.64
C THR A 177 -4.74 11.86 1.56
N THR A 178 -5.99 11.61 1.18
CA THR A 178 -7.17 12.18 1.86
C THR A 178 -8.11 11.13 2.43
N GLY A 179 -8.13 9.92 1.87
CA GLY A 179 -9.13 8.89 2.17
C GLY A 179 -10.56 9.27 1.72
N ASP A 180 -10.74 10.37 0.99
CA ASP A 180 -12.05 10.81 0.53
C ASP A 180 -12.40 10.15 -0.81
N MET A 181 -13.42 9.28 -0.76
CA MET A 181 -13.92 8.52 -1.90
C MET A 181 -14.38 9.42 -3.06
N ALA A 182 -14.74 10.68 -2.80
CA ALA A 182 -15.13 11.62 -3.85
C ALA A 182 -14.00 11.87 -4.88
N TYR A 183 -12.74 11.71 -4.48
CA TYR A 183 -11.62 11.84 -5.41
C TYR A 183 -11.53 10.71 -6.43
N ILE A 184 -12.11 9.54 -6.13
CA ILE A 184 -12.20 8.42 -7.06
C ILE A 184 -13.14 8.78 -8.21
N GLU A 185 -14.35 9.24 -7.88
CA GLU A 185 -15.35 9.65 -8.88
C GLU A 185 -14.89 10.86 -9.71
N GLN A 186 -14.09 11.74 -9.13
CA GLN A 186 -13.64 12.98 -9.78
C GLN A 186 -12.36 12.84 -10.61
N THR A 187 -11.61 11.74 -10.44
CA THR A 187 -10.33 11.51 -11.15
C THR A 187 -10.52 10.38 -12.15
N ILE A 188 -10.92 10.76 -13.36
CA ILE A 188 -11.43 9.85 -14.38
C ILE A 188 -10.35 9.59 -15.43
N ILE A 189 -10.05 8.32 -15.69
CA ILE A 189 -9.29 7.88 -16.87
C ILE A 189 -10.29 7.28 -17.87
N ASP A 190 -10.45 7.93 -19.02
CA ASP A 190 -11.45 7.61 -20.04
C ASP A 190 -10.78 7.14 -21.33
N GLY A 191 -10.93 5.85 -21.64
CA GLY A 191 -10.29 5.17 -22.78
C GLY A 191 -10.95 5.40 -24.14
N ARG A 192 -12.06 6.17 -24.21
CA ARG A 192 -12.78 6.54 -25.45
C ARG A 192 -13.12 5.37 -26.39
N ASP A 193 -13.50 4.24 -25.81
CA ASP A 193 -13.86 2.99 -26.47
C ASP A 193 -12.79 2.52 -27.50
N SER A 194 -11.50 2.72 -27.20
CA SER A 194 -10.42 2.51 -28.18
C SER A 194 -9.52 1.28 -27.91
N SER A 195 -9.07 1.09 -26.67
CA SER A 195 -8.28 -0.05 -26.19
C SER A 195 -8.51 -0.24 -24.68
N SER A 196 -7.78 -1.14 -24.03
CA SER A 196 -7.68 -1.17 -22.56
C SER A 196 -7.33 0.23 -22.03
N VAL A 197 -7.96 0.67 -20.94
CA VAL A 197 -7.68 1.99 -20.34
C VAL A 197 -6.31 2.00 -19.68
N VAL A 198 -5.97 0.91 -18.98
CA VAL A 198 -4.69 0.74 -18.27
C VAL A 198 -4.07 -0.61 -18.62
N THR A 199 -2.78 -0.63 -18.93
CA THR A 199 -2.05 -1.87 -19.27
C THR A 199 -0.80 -2.08 -18.41
N PHE A 200 -0.61 -3.31 -17.96
CA PHE A 200 0.59 -3.84 -17.29
C PHE A 200 1.08 -5.05 -18.10
N THR A 201 2.05 -4.85 -18.97
CA THR A 201 2.45 -5.88 -19.96
C THR A 201 3.96 -6.01 -20.08
N SER A 202 4.71 -5.52 -19.09
CA SER A 202 6.18 -5.43 -19.14
C SER A 202 6.86 -5.91 -17.86
N GLY A 203 6.19 -6.78 -17.10
CA GLY A 203 6.76 -7.46 -15.93
C GLY A 203 6.62 -6.69 -14.62
N GLU A 204 5.66 -5.77 -14.55
CA GLU A 204 5.33 -5.03 -13.33
C GLU A 204 5.03 -5.98 -12.17
N SER A 205 5.53 -5.68 -10.98
CA SER A 205 5.31 -6.46 -9.76
C SER A 205 4.16 -5.88 -8.93
N ALA A 206 3.90 -6.47 -7.76
CA ALA A 206 2.87 -5.95 -6.84
C ALA A 206 3.18 -4.54 -6.32
N ALA A 207 4.41 -4.04 -6.50
CA ALA A 207 4.78 -2.66 -6.19
C ALA A 207 4.26 -1.64 -7.23
N ALA A 208 3.86 -2.08 -8.43
CA ALA A 208 3.09 -1.26 -9.35
C ALA A 208 1.65 -1.13 -8.83
N LEU A 209 1.31 0.01 -8.26
CA LEU A 209 0.02 0.30 -7.65
C LEU A 209 -0.78 1.26 -8.53
N ILE A 210 -2.03 0.93 -8.83
CA ILE A 210 -3.04 1.88 -9.29
C ILE A 210 -4.15 2.02 -8.26
N THR A 211 -4.40 3.26 -7.79
CA THR A 211 -5.43 3.50 -6.78
C THR A 211 -6.20 4.80 -6.90
N GLY A 212 -7.48 4.75 -6.58
CA GLY A 212 -8.33 5.91 -6.43
C GLY A 212 -8.82 6.51 -7.73
N PHE A 213 -9.00 5.74 -8.80
CA PHE A 213 -9.47 6.24 -10.09
C PHE A 213 -10.86 5.73 -10.46
N ASN A 214 -11.58 6.53 -11.25
CA ASN A 214 -12.69 6.07 -12.07
C ASN A 214 -12.15 5.71 -13.47
N ILE A 215 -12.15 4.44 -13.82
CA ILE A 215 -11.57 3.85 -15.04
C ILE A 215 -12.72 3.39 -15.93
N LYS A 216 -12.91 4.04 -17.07
CA LYS A 216 -14.10 3.79 -17.91
C LYS A 216 -13.87 3.91 -19.40
N HIS A 217 -14.87 3.41 -20.13
CA HIS A 217 -14.93 3.45 -21.59
C HIS A 217 -13.67 2.89 -22.26
N GLY A 218 -13.08 1.84 -21.72
CA GLY A 218 -12.10 1.05 -22.46
C GLY A 218 -12.77 0.02 -23.36
N TYR A 219 -12.02 -0.45 -24.37
CA TYR A 219 -12.50 -1.40 -25.37
C TYR A 219 -11.44 -2.44 -25.72
N GLY A 220 -11.55 -3.64 -25.14
CA GLY A 220 -10.71 -4.79 -25.48
C GLY A 220 -11.01 -5.30 -26.90
N ALA A 221 -10.12 -5.01 -27.86
CA ALA A 221 -10.38 -5.17 -29.28
C ALA A 221 -9.84 -6.48 -29.90
N SER A 222 -8.76 -7.06 -29.38
CA SER A 222 -8.21 -8.30 -29.94
C SER A 222 -7.26 -9.04 -28.99
N TRP A 223 -7.19 -10.36 -29.16
CA TRP A 223 -6.21 -11.29 -28.58
C TRP A 223 -4.72 -10.91 -28.76
N LEU A 224 -4.42 -9.86 -29.54
CA LEU A 224 -3.06 -9.42 -29.87
C LEU A 224 -2.73 -8.02 -29.32
N ASP A 225 -3.73 -7.21 -28.94
CA ASP A 225 -3.55 -5.77 -28.65
C ASP A 225 -4.12 -5.32 -27.29
N GLY A 226 -4.33 -6.25 -26.36
CA GLY A 226 -4.81 -5.96 -25.01
C GLY A 226 -6.16 -6.62 -24.74
N ASP A 227 -6.11 -7.65 -23.92
CA ASP A 227 -7.28 -8.33 -23.40
C ASP A 227 -7.75 -7.56 -22.15
N GLY A 228 -9.03 -7.20 -22.12
CA GLY A 228 -9.65 -6.46 -21.01
C GLY A 228 -9.98 -5.00 -21.32
N GLY A 229 -11.23 -4.60 -21.06
CA GLY A 229 -11.71 -3.25 -21.35
C GLY A 229 -11.10 -2.21 -20.42
N GLY A 230 -11.25 -2.38 -19.09
CA GLY A 230 -10.72 -1.44 -18.11
C GLY A 230 -9.22 -1.58 -17.94
N LEU A 231 -8.80 -2.72 -17.38
CA LEU A 231 -7.40 -3.01 -17.07
C LEU A 231 -6.96 -4.34 -17.69
N CYS A 232 -5.74 -4.36 -18.23
CA CYS A 232 -5.10 -5.52 -18.84
C CYS A 232 -3.76 -5.81 -18.14
N CYS A 233 -3.60 -7.02 -17.59
CA CYS A 233 -2.38 -7.46 -16.91
C CYS A 233 -1.86 -8.73 -17.56
N ILE A 234 -0.75 -8.67 -18.31
CA ILE A 234 -0.20 -9.83 -19.02
C ILE A 234 1.26 -10.03 -18.60
N ASN A 235 1.57 -11.19 -18.02
CA ASN A 235 2.89 -11.50 -17.47
C ASN A 235 3.39 -10.45 -16.46
N ALA A 236 2.46 -9.80 -15.77
CA ALA A 236 2.67 -8.77 -14.76
C ALA A 236 1.75 -9.04 -13.57
N SER A 237 2.12 -8.66 -12.36
CA SER A 237 1.37 -8.93 -11.12
C SER A 237 1.14 -7.65 -10.31
N PRO A 238 0.48 -6.61 -10.86
CA PRO A 238 0.27 -5.34 -10.19
C PRO A 238 -0.70 -5.41 -9.02
N THR A 239 -0.73 -4.35 -8.23
CA THR A 239 -1.77 -4.09 -7.22
C THR A 239 -2.79 -3.10 -7.79
N ILE A 240 -4.06 -3.52 -7.83
CA ILE A 240 -5.20 -2.76 -8.34
C ILE A 240 -6.15 -2.54 -7.17
N ASP A 241 -6.16 -1.32 -6.61
CA ASP A 241 -6.77 -1.07 -5.30
C ASP A 241 -7.65 0.19 -5.27
N HIS A 242 -8.85 0.11 -4.70
CA HIS A 242 -9.76 1.26 -4.55
C HIS A 242 -10.05 2.01 -5.85
N ASN A 243 -10.39 1.30 -6.92
CA ASN A 243 -10.82 1.91 -8.19
C ASN A 243 -12.31 1.65 -8.45
N GLN A 244 -12.94 2.59 -9.15
CA GLN A 244 -14.25 2.41 -9.77
C GLN A 244 -14.02 2.04 -11.24
N ILE A 245 -14.35 0.83 -11.65
CA ILE A 245 -14.14 0.32 -13.00
C ILE A 245 -15.51 0.14 -13.63
N ASP A 246 -15.87 1.05 -14.52
CA ASP A 246 -17.25 1.19 -14.99
C ASP A 246 -17.35 1.22 -16.52
N SER A 247 -18.36 0.53 -17.05
CA SER A 247 -18.78 0.67 -18.44
C SER A 247 -17.67 0.38 -19.46
N ASN A 248 -16.75 -0.51 -19.09
CA ASN A 248 -15.69 -0.98 -19.98
C ASN A 248 -16.17 -2.17 -20.81
N ARG A 249 -15.66 -2.24 -22.03
CA ARG A 249 -16.18 -3.12 -23.06
C ARG A 249 -15.13 -4.04 -23.63
N VAL A 250 -15.61 -5.12 -24.21
CA VAL A 250 -14.79 -6.08 -24.92
C VAL A 250 -15.55 -6.61 -26.14
N SER A 251 -14.81 -6.87 -27.22
CA SER A 251 -15.33 -7.53 -28.42
C SER A 251 -14.98 -9.01 -28.43
N PHE A 252 -13.70 -9.36 -28.59
CA PHE A 252 -13.25 -10.76 -28.76
C PHE A 252 -12.38 -11.30 -27.61
N ALA A 253 -12.13 -10.51 -26.57
CA ALA A 253 -11.23 -10.85 -25.46
C ALA A 253 -11.99 -11.33 -24.22
N ASP A 254 -11.28 -11.74 -23.16
CA ASP A 254 -11.85 -11.96 -21.83
C ASP A 254 -11.81 -10.67 -20.95
N GLY A 255 -12.72 -10.55 -19.97
CA GLY A 255 -12.61 -9.57 -18.86
C GLY A 255 -12.94 -8.11 -19.19
N GLY A 256 -14.22 -7.76 -19.35
CA GLY A 256 -14.64 -6.38 -19.61
C GLY A 256 -14.08 -5.37 -18.60
N GLY A 257 -14.00 -5.74 -17.31
CA GLY A 257 -13.44 -4.89 -16.27
C GLY A 257 -11.93 -5.04 -16.17
N ILE A 258 -11.48 -6.19 -15.66
CA ILE A 258 -10.08 -6.56 -15.51
C ILE A 258 -9.81 -7.89 -16.20
N TYR A 259 -8.72 -7.93 -16.95
CA TYR A 259 -8.16 -9.17 -17.48
C TYR A 259 -6.75 -9.40 -16.97
N CYS A 260 -6.46 -10.64 -16.58
CA CYS A 260 -5.17 -11.09 -16.07
C CYS A 260 -4.72 -12.35 -16.81
N GLU A 261 -3.54 -12.35 -17.42
CA GLU A 261 -2.89 -13.53 -18.00
C GLU A 261 -1.54 -13.78 -17.34
N ASN A 262 -1.31 -15.00 -16.86
CA ASN A 262 -0.08 -15.41 -16.16
C ASN A 262 0.31 -14.41 -15.07
N SER A 263 -0.68 -13.98 -14.30
CA SER A 263 -0.59 -12.86 -13.35
C SER A 263 -0.98 -13.30 -11.95
N ASN A 264 -0.24 -12.83 -10.95
CA ASN A 264 -0.58 -12.94 -9.54
C ASN A 264 -1.08 -11.59 -9.00
N ALA A 265 -1.82 -10.84 -9.81
CA ALA A 265 -2.32 -9.51 -9.43
C ALA A 265 -3.08 -9.54 -8.10
N VAL A 266 -2.92 -8.46 -7.34
CA VAL A 266 -3.66 -8.20 -6.10
C VAL A 266 -4.78 -7.24 -6.46
N ILE A 267 -6.01 -7.74 -6.48
CA ILE A 267 -7.20 -6.99 -6.91
C ILE A 267 -8.07 -6.76 -5.67
N THR A 268 -8.02 -5.56 -5.11
CA THR A 268 -8.65 -5.27 -3.82
C THR A 268 -9.51 -4.01 -3.80
N ASN A 269 -10.60 -4.03 -3.03
CA ASN A 269 -11.41 -2.83 -2.74
C ASN A 269 -11.94 -2.10 -3.99
N ASN A 270 -12.09 -2.80 -5.13
CA ASN A 270 -12.59 -2.19 -6.36
C ASN A 270 -14.11 -2.33 -6.47
N SER A 271 -14.75 -1.33 -7.07
CA SER A 271 -16.15 -1.39 -7.47
C SER A 271 -16.21 -1.55 -8.99
N MET A 272 -16.76 -2.67 -9.46
CA MET A 272 -16.87 -3.00 -10.87
C MET A 272 -18.34 -3.06 -11.28
N VAL A 273 -18.73 -2.18 -12.20
CA VAL A 273 -20.12 -1.99 -12.58
C VAL A 273 -20.25 -2.01 -14.11
N PHE A 274 -21.20 -2.81 -14.63
CA PHE A 274 -21.58 -2.82 -16.05
C PHE A 274 -20.43 -3.04 -17.06
N ASN A 275 -19.43 -3.85 -16.68
CA ASN A 275 -18.37 -4.23 -17.59
C ASN A 275 -18.76 -5.47 -18.41
N GLY A 276 -18.61 -5.44 -19.73
CA GLY A 276 -19.20 -6.48 -20.58
C GLY A 276 -18.86 -6.43 -22.07
N GLY A 277 -19.38 -7.39 -22.85
CA GLY A 277 -19.06 -7.53 -24.28
C GLY A 277 -20.20 -8.09 -25.11
N GLY A 278 -20.34 -7.61 -26.36
CA GLY A 278 -21.53 -7.83 -27.19
C GLY A 278 -21.40 -8.81 -28.35
N TYR A 279 -20.19 -9.29 -28.68
CA TYR A 279 -19.97 -10.16 -29.83
C TYR A 279 -19.02 -11.29 -29.46
N VAL A 280 -19.57 -12.49 -29.20
CA VAL A 280 -18.87 -13.75 -28.93
C VAL A 280 -18.02 -13.77 -27.64
N ASP A 281 -18.64 -14.38 -26.62
CA ASP A 281 -18.02 -15.16 -25.54
C ASP A 281 -17.41 -14.51 -24.31
N VAL A 282 -17.29 -13.19 -24.12
CA VAL A 282 -16.84 -12.72 -22.78
C VAL A 282 -17.24 -11.30 -22.41
N GLY A 283 -17.73 -11.16 -21.18
CA GLY A 283 -18.18 -9.92 -20.59
C GLY A 283 -18.12 -9.98 -19.07
N THR A 284 -16.93 -10.33 -18.58
CA THR A 284 -16.67 -10.64 -17.18
C THR A 284 -16.19 -9.42 -16.40
N GLY A 285 -16.56 -9.30 -15.13
CA GLY A 285 -15.95 -8.33 -14.22
C GLY A 285 -14.43 -8.52 -14.12
N ILE A 286 -13.99 -9.69 -13.66
CA ILE A 286 -12.58 -10.10 -13.59
C ILE A 286 -12.37 -11.44 -14.31
N ALA A 287 -11.53 -11.47 -15.34
CA ALA A 287 -11.10 -12.71 -15.97
C ALA A 287 -9.61 -12.99 -15.69
N CYS A 288 -9.28 -14.21 -15.30
CA CYS A 288 -7.89 -14.64 -15.09
C CYS A 288 -7.58 -15.95 -15.82
N VAL A 289 -6.49 -15.94 -16.59
CA VAL A 289 -5.98 -17.08 -17.35
C VAL A 289 -4.56 -17.38 -16.87
N GLY A 290 -4.35 -18.53 -16.24
CA GLY A 290 -3.09 -18.81 -15.55
C GLY A 290 -2.92 -18.01 -14.26
N GLY A 291 -1.74 -18.14 -13.65
CA GLY A 291 -1.38 -17.42 -12.42
C GLY A 291 -2.17 -17.82 -11.18
N SER A 292 -1.97 -17.04 -10.12
CA SER A 292 -2.59 -17.22 -8.80
C SER A 292 -3.00 -15.85 -8.21
N PRO A 293 -4.04 -15.20 -8.76
CA PRO A 293 -4.46 -13.88 -8.30
C PRO A 293 -5.07 -13.91 -6.90
N TYR A 294 -4.92 -12.79 -6.18
CA TYR A 294 -5.60 -12.54 -4.91
C TYR A 294 -6.72 -11.52 -5.13
N ILE A 295 -7.98 -11.93 -4.94
CA ILE A 295 -9.16 -11.14 -5.25
C ILE A 295 -9.94 -10.93 -3.94
N ALA A 296 -9.93 -9.72 -3.39
CA ALA A 296 -10.61 -9.47 -2.11
C ALA A 296 -11.33 -8.12 -2.01
N ASN A 297 -12.41 -8.05 -1.22
CA ASN A 297 -13.12 -6.80 -0.94
C ASN A 297 -13.66 -6.10 -2.21
N ASN A 298 -13.90 -6.84 -3.30
CA ASN A 298 -14.43 -6.25 -4.52
C ASN A 298 -15.95 -6.39 -4.57
N ILE A 299 -16.60 -5.37 -5.10
CA ILE A 299 -18.02 -5.39 -5.48
C ILE A 299 -18.08 -5.56 -6.98
N ILE A 300 -18.69 -6.63 -7.47
CA ILE A 300 -18.80 -6.91 -8.91
C ILE A 300 -20.26 -7.11 -9.26
N THR A 301 -20.79 -6.22 -10.10
CA THR A 301 -22.20 -6.24 -10.48
C THR A 301 -22.47 -5.86 -11.93
N GLY A 302 -23.55 -6.40 -12.48
CA GLY A 302 -24.06 -6.03 -13.79
C GLY A 302 -23.14 -6.43 -14.95
N SER A 303 -22.26 -7.42 -14.76
CA SER A 303 -21.48 -7.99 -15.85
C SER A 303 -22.42 -8.52 -16.93
N TRP A 304 -22.14 -8.25 -18.22
CA TRP A 304 -23.06 -8.52 -19.34
C TRP A 304 -22.35 -9.02 -20.60
N GLY A 305 -23.01 -9.87 -21.38
CA GLY A 305 -22.42 -10.60 -22.51
C GLY A 305 -22.66 -12.11 -22.41
N ASP A 306 -22.08 -12.90 -23.31
CA ASP A 306 -22.33 -14.36 -23.39
C ASP A 306 -21.66 -15.16 -22.25
N SER A 307 -20.50 -14.71 -21.75
CA SER A 307 -19.86 -15.22 -20.52
C SER A 307 -19.80 -14.13 -19.44
N ASN A 308 -20.97 -13.63 -19.05
CA ASN A 308 -21.15 -12.53 -18.10
C ASN A 308 -20.89 -12.90 -16.64
N CYS A 309 -19.72 -13.46 -16.34
CA CYS A 309 -19.36 -13.86 -14.98
C CYS A 309 -18.95 -12.64 -14.13
N GLY A 310 -19.15 -12.68 -12.82
CA GLY A 310 -18.46 -11.75 -11.92
C GLY A 310 -16.96 -12.02 -11.97
N ILE A 311 -16.57 -13.28 -11.76
CA ILE A 311 -15.19 -13.76 -11.86
C ILE A 311 -15.14 -15.00 -12.77
N ASP A 312 -14.19 -15.05 -13.70
CA ASP A 312 -13.91 -16.22 -14.55
C ASP A 312 -12.44 -16.61 -14.44
N LEU A 313 -12.18 -17.88 -14.14
CA LEU A 313 -10.84 -18.43 -13.90
C LEU A 313 -10.55 -19.58 -14.85
N VAL A 314 -9.41 -19.54 -15.52
CA VAL A 314 -8.98 -20.54 -16.51
C VAL A 314 -7.58 -20.99 -16.20
N SER A 315 -7.41 -22.26 -15.82
CA SER A 315 -6.11 -22.78 -15.37
C SER A 315 -5.42 -21.87 -14.32
N SER A 316 -6.20 -21.27 -13.42
CA SER A 316 -5.78 -20.20 -12.50
C SER A 316 -6.15 -20.56 -11.06
N ASN A 317 -5.17 -20.45 -10.15
CA ASN A 317 -5.34 -20.86 -8.75
C ASN A 317 -5.56 -19.63 -7.86
N ALA A 318 -6.81 -19.17 -7.77
CA ALA A 318 -7.14 -17.93 -7.06
C ALA A 318 -7.52 -18.13 -5.60
N THR A 319 -7.22 -17.11 -4.79
CA THR A 319 -7.85 -16.90 -3.48
C THR A 319 -8.87 -15.77 -3.62
N ILE A 320 -10.13 -16.05 -3.32
CA ILE A 320 -11.26 -15.12 -3.41
C ILE A 320 -11.84 -14.95 -2.01
N THR A 321 -11.75 -13.77 -1.42
CA THR A 321 -12.29 -13.54 -0.07
C THR A 321 -13.01 -12.21 0.07
N ASN A 322 -14.06 -12.15 0.89
CA ASN A 322 -14.74 -10.89 1.20
C ASN A 322 -15.23 -10.17 -0.08
N ASN A 323 -15.70 -10.87 -1.10
CA ASN A 323 -16.23 -10.20 -2.30
C ASN A 323 -17.77 -10.17 -2.26
N THR A 324 -18.38 -9.22 -2.95
CA THR A 324 -19.83 -9.18 -3.19
C THR A 324 -20.08 -9.29 -4.69
N LEU A 325 -20.52 -10.46 -5.15
CA LEU A 325 -20.74 -10.83 -6.55
C LEU A 325 -22.23 -10.94 -6.83
N VAL A 326 -22.83 -9.87 -7.35
CA VAL A 326 -24.28 -9.73 -7.40
C VAL A 326 -24.80 -9.28 -8.75
N TYR A 327 -25.93 -9.83 -9.18
CA TYR A 327 -26.60 -9.43 -10.43
C TYR A 327 -25.71 -9.51 -11.68
N ASN A 328 -24.81 -10.49 -11.72
CA ASN A 328 -24.09 -10.88 -12.92
C ASN A 328 -24.85 -11.99 -13.64
N GLY A 329 -24.31 -12.49 -14.74
CA GLY A 329 -24.75 -13.77 -15.29
C GLY A 329 -24.42 -14.92 -14.37
N MET A 330 -23.13 -15.23 -14.25
CA MET A 330 -22.64 -16.19 -13.26
C MET A 330 -21.90 -15.44 -12.15
N GLY A 331 -21.87 -15.97 -10.94
CA GLY A 331 -21.03 -15.41 -9.87
C GLY A 331 -19.55 -15.68 -10.16
N ILE A 332 -19.16 -16.95 -10.01
CA ILE A 332 -17.79 -17.44 -10.26
C ILE A 332 -17.84 -18.62 -11.24
N ARG A 333 -17.04 -18.55 -12.30
CA ARG A 333 -16.80 -19.67 -13.22
C ARG A 333 -15.35 -20.13 -13.12
N ILE A 334 -15.15 -21.44 -13.00
CA ILE A 334 -13.84 -22.09 -12.83
C ILE A 334 -13.68 -23.12 -13.93
N ARG A 335 -12.63 -22.98 -14.74
CA ARG A 335 -12.38 -23.79 -15.93
C ARG A 335 -11.02 -24.48 -15.88
N ASP A 336 -10.92 -25.59 -16.59
CA ASP A 336 -9.70 -26.38 -16.78
C ASP A 336 -9.04 -26.80 -15.45
N THR A 337 -7.72 -26.66 -15.29
CA THR A 337 -7.01 -27.11 -14.08
C THR A 337 -6.80 -25.93 -13.13
N SER A 338 -7.81 -25.65 -12.32
CA SER A 338 -7.85 -24.53 -11.37
C SER A 338 -8.18 -25.03 -9.97
N SER A 339 -7.45 -24.58 -8.95
CA SER A 339 -7.71 -24.81 -7.53
C SER A 339 -8.03 -23.50 -6.85
N VAL A 340 -9.28 -23.33 -6.42
CA VAL A 340 -9.80 -22.04 -5.96
C VAL A 340 -10.30 -22.15 -4.53
N ASN A 341 -9.94 -21.17 -3.69
CA ASN A 341 -10.49 -21.02 -2.35
C ASN A 341 -11.41 -19.80 -2.33
N VAL A 342 -12.65 -19.97 -1.89
CA VAL A 342 -13.63 -18.91 -1.71
C VAL A 342 -14.01 -18.82 -0.25
N SER A 343 -13.83 -17.67 0.37
CA SER A 343 -14.23 -17.43 1.76
C SER A 343 -14.98 -16.12 1.92
N ASN A 344 -15.83 -16.01 2.95
CA ASN A 344 -16.39 -14.73 3.40
C ASN A 344 -17.10 -13.93 2.29
N THR A 345 -17.59 -14.59 1.24
CA THR A 345 -18.03 -13.93 0.01
C THR A 345 -19.55 -14.03 -0.10
N ILE A 346 -20.19 -12.97 -0.57
CA ILE A 346 -21.60 -12.99 -0.96
C ILE A 346 -21.70 -13.22 -2.47
N ILE A 347 -22.40 -14.27 -2.88
CA ILE A 347 -22.69 -14.59 -4.28
C ILE A 347 -24.21 -14.74 -4.44
N TRP A 348 -24.87 -13.67 -4.92
CA TRP A 348 -26.31 -13.55 -4.79
C TRP A 348 -26.99 -12.87 -5.99
N GLY A 349 -28.15 -13.36 -6.40
CA GLY A 349 -28.97 -12.73 -7.44
C GLY A 349 -28.37 -12.78 -8.84
N ASN A 350 -27.44 -13.70 -9.09
CA ASN A 350 -26.87 -13.90 -10.42
C ASN A 350 -27.88 -14.65 -11.32
N SER A 351 -27.88 -14.37 -12.62
CA SER A 351 -28.91 -14.87 -13.56
C SER A 351 -28.77 -16.35 -13.93
N PHE A 352 -27.60 -16.92 -13.69
CA PHE A 352 -27.21 -18.30 -13.96
C PHE A 352 -26.57 -18.90 -12.69
N ALA A 353 -25.58 -19.78 -12.83
CA ALA A 353 -24.93 -20.40 -11.68
C ALA A 353 -24.14 -19.37 -10.84
N ASN A 354 -24.38 -19.35 -9.53
CA ASN A 354 -23.55 -18.60 -8.58
C ASN A 354 -22.11 -19.12 -8.56
N LEU A 355 -21.94 -20.45 -8.71
CA LEU A 355 -20.64 -21.07 -8.83
C LEU A 355 -20.69 -22.21 -9.85
N LEU A 356 -19.83 -22.16 -10.87
CA LEU A 356 -19.78 -23.17 -11.93
C LEU A 356 -18.36 -23.73 -12.10
N LEU A 357 -18.22 -25.05 -11.96
CA LEU A 357 -17.01 -25.79 -12.33
C LEU A 357 -17.20 -26.41 -13.71
N SER A 358 -16.31 -26.07 -14.65
CA SER A 358 -16.29 -26.58 -16.01
C SER A 358 -14.90 -27.14 -16.32
N GLY A 359 -14.65 -28.38 -15.89
CA GLY A 359 -13.38 -29.08 -16.07
C GLY A 359 -13.32 -30.35 -15.25
N THR A 360 -12.54 -31.35 -15.67
CA THR A 360 -12.46 -32.65 -14.96
C THR A 360 -11.45 -32.66 -13.82
N SER A 361 -10.66 -31.59 -13.67
CA SER A 361 -9.55 -31.48 -12.69
C SER A 361 -9.60 -30.21 -11.84
N SER A 362 -10.64 -29.37 -11.97
CA SER A 362 -10.79 -28.18 -11.13
C SER A 362 -11.31 -28.54 -9.73
N THR A 363 -10.87 -27.81 -8.72
CA THR A 363 -11.38 -27.90 -7.36
C THR A 363 -11.77 -26.52 -6.85
N VAL A 364 -12.83 -26.49 -6.04
CA VAL A 364 -13.18 -25.31 -5.26
C VAL A 364 -13.47 -25.71 -3.83
N ASP A 365 -12.95 -24.94 -2.89
CA ASP A 365 -13.40 -24.97 -1.50
C ASP A 365 -14.10 -23.66 -1.20
N VAL A 366 -15.29 -23.74 -0.59
CA VAL A 366 -16.12 -22.57 -0.28
C VAL A 366 -16.48 -22.64 1.18
N MET A 367 -16.11 -21.62 1.95
CA MET A 367 -16.36 -21.57 3.39
C MET A 367 -16.86 -20.20 3.81
N TYR A 368 -17.64 -20.15 4.89
CA TYR A 368 -18.13 -18.91 5.51
C TYR A 368 -18.68 -17.91 4.49
N SER A 369 -19.38 -18.39 3.45
CA SER A 369 -19.86 -17.57 2.34
C SER A 369 -21.38 -17.68 2.23
N ASP A 370 -22.02 -16.62 1.76
CA ASP A 370 -23.45 -16.63 1.46
C ASP A 370 -23.64 -16.85 -0.04
N VAL A 371 -24.20 -18.00 -0.40
CA VAL A 371 -24.33 -18.43 -1.80
C VAL A 371 -25.78 -18.78 -2.06
N GLU A 372 -26.45 -18.00 -2.92
CA GLU A 372 -27.85 -18.24 -3.28
C GLU A 372 -28.01 -19.64 -3.91
N GLY A 373 -28.96 -20.41 -3.37
CA GLY A 373 -29.18 -21.82 -3.73
C GLY A 373 -28.30 -22.82 -2.98
N GLY A 374 -27.42 -22.32 -2.09
CA GLY A 374 -26.60 -23.08 -1.18
C GLY A 374 -25.32 -23.65 -1.81
N TYR A 375 -24.30 -23.80 -0.97
CA TYR A 375 -23.05 -24.49 -1.34
C TYR A 375 -22.49 -25.29 -0.17
N ILE A 376 -21.97 -26.48 -0.45
CA ILE A 376 -21.39 -27.35 0.58
C ILE A 376 -20.10 -26.75 1.15
N GLY A 377 -19.94 -26.75 2.47
CA GLY A 377 -18.75 -26.22 3.12
C GLY A 377 -19.04 -25.72 4.53
N THR A 378 -17.99 -25.47 5.30
CA THR A 378 -18.12 -24.99 6.67
C THR A 378 -18.61 -23.55 6.68
N GLY A 379 -19.63 -23.24 7.47
CA GLY A 379 -20.07 -21.86 7.70
C GLY A 379 -20.80 -21.19 6.53
N ASN A 380 -21.03 -21.88 5.41
CA ASN A 380 -21.81 -21.31 4.31
C ASN A 380 -23.28 -21.17 4.68
N VAL A 381 -23.91 -20.11 4.16
CA VAL A 381 -25.33 -19.82 4.31
C VAL A 381 -26.00 -19.61 2.94
N ASP A 382 -27.33 -19.66 2.92
CA ASP A 382 -28.19 -19.41 1.76
C ASP A 382 -29.40 -18.63 2.27
N LEU A 383 -29.18 -17.34 2.53
CA LEU A 383 -30.20 -16.45 3.10
C LEU A 383 -30.06 -15.08 2.46
N ASP A 384 -31.18 -14.41 2.16
CA ASP A 384 -31.17 -13.06 1.57
C ASP A 384 -30.19 -12.13 2.32
N PRO A 385 -29.14 -11.59 1.66
CA PRO A 385 -28.15 -10.71 2.26
C PRO A 385 -28.73 -9.40 2.80
N LYS A 386 -29.93 -9.01 2.34
CA LYS A 386 -30.62 -7.76 2.73
C LYS A 386 -29.75 -6.52 2.54
N PHE A 387 -29.41 -6.25 1.28
CA PHE A 387 -28.76 -5.00 0.89
C PHE A 387 -29.66 -3.77 1.10
N THR A 388 -29.05 -2.61 1.32
CA THR A 388 -29.72 -1.33 1.60
C THR A 388 -30.43 -0.75 0.37
N ASP A 389 -29.76 -0.65 -0.78
CA ASP A 389 -30.32 -0.07 -2.01
C ASP A 389 -29.66 -0.63 -3.28
N THR A 390 -30.15 -1.78 -3.71
CA THR A 390 -29.64 -2.47 -4.90
C THR A 390 -29.93 -1.74 -6.22
N ILE A 391 -30.89 -0.80 -6.25
CA ILE A 391 -31.22 -0.02 -7.45
C ILE A 391 -30.11 0.99 -7.76
N ASN A 392 -29.48 1.52 -6.71
CA ASN A 392 -28.39 2.49 -6.83
C ASN A 392 -27.00 1.85 -6.65
N ASN A 393 -26.90 0.51 -6.77
CA ASN A 393 -25.68 -0.27 -6.55
C ASN A 393 -25.06 -0.07 -5.15
N ASP A 394 -25.87 0.25 -4.15
CA ASP A 394 -25.46 0.25 -2.75
C ASP A 394 -25.72 -1.13 -2.15
N PHE A 395 -24.63 -1.87 -1.98
CA PHE A 395 -24.64 -3.23 -1.43
C PHE A 395 -24.17 -3.25 0.03
N SER A 396 -24.26 -2.13 0.74
CA SER A 396 -24.13 -2.16 2.19
C SER A 396 -25.26 -3.00 2.81
N LEU A 397 -24.97 -3.64 3.93
CA LEU A 397 -25.91 -4.54 4.59
C LEU A 397 -26.92 -3.75 5.43
N LEU A 398 -28.19 -4.17 5.43
CA LEU A 398 -29.16 -3.74 6.43
C LEU A 398 -28.84 -4.41 7.77
N SER A 399 -29.16 -3.75 8.89
CA SER A 399 -28.95 -4.26 10.25
C SER A 399 -29.64 -5.60 10.58
N SER A 400 -30.49 -6.10 9.68
CA SER A 400 -31.15 -7.41 9.82
C SER A 400 -30.55 -8.49 8.93
N SER A 401 -29.44 -8.19 8.24
CA SER A 401 -28.75 -9.09 7.34
C SER A 401 -28.24 -10.34 8.09
N PRO A 402 -28.35 -11.53 7.48
CA PRO A 402 -27.74 -12.74 8.02
C PRO A 402 -26.21 -12.79 7.82
N CYS A 403 -25.66 -11.87 7.02
CA CYS A 403 -24.24 -11.83 6.69
C CYS A 403 -23.39 -11.11 7.74
N ILE A 404 -24.03 -10.41 8.69
CA ILE A 404 -23.35 -9.68 9.77
C ILE A 404 -22.76 -10.66 10.78
N ASP A 405 -21.50 -10.44 11.19
CA ASP A 405 -20.70 -11.28 12.09
C ASP A 405 -20.65 -12.76 11.67
N ALA A 406 -20.74 -13.04 10.37
CA ALA A 406 -20.96 -14.39 9.86
C ALA A 406 -19.74 -15.00 9.13
N ALA A 407 -18.72 -14.19 8.79
CA ALA A 407 -17.49 -14.63 8.12
C ALA A 407 -16.63 -15.56 8.99
N ASP A 408 -15.52 -16.11 8.47
CA ASP A 408 -14.63 -17.01 9.22
C ASP A 408 -14.25 -16.43 10.60
N PRO A 409 -14.51 -17.12 11.73
CA PRO A 409 -14.12 -16.66 13.06
C PRO A 409 -12.62 -16.43 13.26
N ASN A 410 -11.77 -16.90 12.33
CA ASN A 410 -10.33 -16.70 12.35
C ASN A 410 -9.85 -15.63 11.36
N SER A 411 -10.74 -15.03 10.55
CA SER A 411 -10.36 -13.86 9.76
C SER A 411 -10.16 -12.65 10.68
N PRO A 412 -9.43 -11.61 10.24
CA PRO A 412 -9.38 -10.35 10.97
C PRO A 412 -10.78 -9.81 11.23
N ASP A 413 -10.96 -9.17 12.38
CA ASP A 413 -12.18 -8.44 12.73
C ASP A 413 -12.43 -7.27 11.78
N ASP A 414 -13.69 -6.86 11.66
CA ASP A 414 -14.06 -5.66 10.93
C ASP A 414 -13.56 -4.39 11.64
N ALA A 415 -13.60 -3.26 10.93
CA ALA A 415 -13.03 -2.02 11.44
C ALA A 415 -13.74 -1.48 12.71
N ASP A 416 -14.95 -1.96 12.98
CA ASP A 416 -15.71 -1.66 14.20
C ASP A 416 -15.38 -2.60 15.38
N GLY A 417 -14.48 -3.57 15.15
CA GLY A 417 -13.97 -4.52 16.13
C GLY A 417 -14.88 -5.74 16.35
N THR A 418 -15.89 -5.94 15.52
CA THR A 418 -16.73 -7.15 15.56
C THR A 418 -16.18 -8.23 14.63
N ARG A 419 -16.74 -9.44 14.73
CA ARG A 419 -16.34 -10.53 13.84
C ARG A 419 -16.65 -10.08 12.41
N ALA A 420 -15.79 -10.44 11.46
CA ALA A 420 -16.00 -10.03 10.08
C ALA A 420 -17.39 -10.42 9.55
N ASP A 421 -17.94 -9.52 8.75
CA ASP A 421 -19.12 -9.72 7.93
C ASP A 421 -18.77 -10.48 6.64
N MET A 422 -19.73 -11.24 6.10
CA MET A 422 -19.59 -11.76 4.75
C MET A 422 -19.78 -10.62 3.74
N GLY A 423 -19.00 -10.64 2.66
CA GLY A 423 -19.07 -9.67 1.57
C GLY A 423 -17.95 -8.64 1.62
N ALA A 424 -18.01 -7.69 0.68
CA ALA A 424 -17.01 -6.63 0.52
C ALA A 424 -17.19 -5.44 1.47
N LEU A 425 -18.36 -5.30 2.09
CA LEU A 425 -18.71 -4.17 2.94
C LEU A 425 -19.19 -4.70 4.28
N PHE A 426 -18.56 -4.24 5.35
CA PHE A 426 -19.02 -4.50 6.71
C PHE A 426 -20.11 -3.51 7.14
N PHE A 427 -20.93 -3.95 8.08
CA PHE A 427 -21.96 -3.16 8.74
C PHE A 427 -21.41 -2.59 10.04
N GLU A 428 -21.26 -1.27 10.12
CA GLU A 428 -20.82 -0.61 11.35
C GLU A 428 -21.89 -0.76 12.46
N GLN A 429 -21.61 -1.62 13.44
CA GLN A 429 -22.54 -1.91 14.55
C GLN A 429 -22.48 -0.85 15.66
N ASN A 430 -21.40 -0.06 15.71
CA ASN A 430 -21.20 0.96 16.73
C ASN A 430 -21.98 2.24 16.41
N VAL A 431 -23.29 2.25 16.67
CA VAL A 431 -24.16 3.44 16.53
C VAL A 431 -24.17 4.37 17.76
N GLY A 432 -23.23 4.18 18.71
CA GLY A 432 -23.05 5.03 19.88
C GLY A 432 -21.70 5.75 19.87
N ILE A 433 -21.59 6.90 20.56
CA ILE A 433 -20.27 7.32 21.04
C ILE A 433 -19.80 6.17 21.91
N ASN A 434 -18.78 5.47 21.46
CA ASN A 434 -18.26 4.32 22.15
C ASN A 434 -17.65 4.83 23.48
N GLU A 435 -18.43 4.84 24.57
CA GLU A 435 -17.95 5.20 25.91
C GLU A 435 -16.95 4.15 26.43
N ASP A 436 -17.01 2.95 25.88
CA ASP A 436 -16.07 1.85 26.08
C ASP A 436 -15.14 1.63 24.87
N ALA A 437 -15.15 2.54 23.87
CA ALA A 437 -13.96 2.72 23.10
C ALA A 437 -13.03 3.28 24.15
N VAL A 438 -12.07 2.46 24.52
CA VAL A 438 -10.72 2.97 24.49
C VAL A 438 -10.53 3.52 23.07
N VAL A 439 -11.04 4.74 22.86
CA VAL A 439 -10.33 5.71 22.08
C VAL A 439 -9.00 5.65 22.80
N GLU A 440 -8.02 4.95 22.22
CA GLU A 440 -6.67 5.40 22.41
C GLU A 440 -6.72 6.83 21.88
N LEU A 441 -7.12 7.75 22.78
CA LEU A 441 -6.87 9.16 22.66
C LEU A 441 -5.42 9.17 22.24
N PRO A 442 -5.07 9.86 21.15
CA PRO A 442 -3.72 9.78 20.63
C PRO A 442 -2.80 9.97 21.84
N ARG A 443 -1.95 8.97 22.10
CA ARG A 443 -1.05 8.94 23.27
C ARG A 443 -0.24 10.23 23.36
N ILE A 444 -0.19 10.96 22.24
CA ILE A 444 0.26 12.33 22.12
C ILE A 444 -0.87 13.32 21.79
N LYS A 445 -0.94 14.42 22.55
CA LYS A 445 -1.71 15.63 22.22
C LYS A 445 -0.79 16.72 21.70
N VAL A 446 -1.18 17.36 20.60
CA VAL A 446 -0.39 18.41 19.94
C VAL A 446 -1.19 19.71 19.92
N TYR A 447 -0.79 20.71 20.71
CA TYR A 447 -1.56 21.95 20.85
C TYR A 447 -0.71 23.18 21.23
N PRO A 448 -1.10 24.39 20.79
CA PRO A 448 -2.11 24.66 19.77
C PRO A 448 -1.62 24.19 18.38
N ASN A 449 -2.50 23.59 17.58
CA ASN A 449 -2.21 23.23 16.19
C ASN A 449 -3.35 23.79 15.32
N PRO A 450 -3.10 24.74 14.40
CA PRO A 450 -1.81 25.34 14.04
C PRO A 450 -1.16 26.20 15.15
N PHE A 451 0.14 26.47 15.02
CA PHE A 451 0.90 27.31 15.97
C PHE A 451 1.63 28.48 15.30
N ASN A 452 1.58 29.63 15.97
CA ASN A 452 2.23 30.86 15.51
C ASN A 452 3.60 31.11 16.18
N SER A 453 3.80 30.64 17.41
CA SER A 453 5.02 30.89 18.20
C SER A 453 5.63 29.63 18.80
N GLN A 454 4.81 28.74 19.37
CA GLN A 454 5.24 27.45 19.91
C GLN A 454 4.06 26.47 19.92
N ILE A 455 4.39 25.18 19.93
CA ILE A 455 3.45 24.08 20.06
C ILE A 455 3.94 23.11 21.13
N THR A 456 3.00 22.53 21.87
CA THR A 456 3.27 21.51 22.89
C THR A 456 2.90 20.15 22.34
N VAL A 457 3.82 19.20 22.46
CA VAL A 457 3.60 17.77 22.22
C VAL A 457 3.56 17.12 23.61
N GLN A 458 2.37 16.78 24.08
CA GLN A 458 2.13 16.17 25.40
C GLN A 458 1.93 14.67 25.24
N PHE A 459 2.60 13.84 26.03
CA PHE A 459 2.55 12.38 25.94
C PHE A 459 2.67 11.71 27.32
N GLU A 460 2.36 10.42 27.42
CA GLU A 460 2.52 9.69 28.68
C GLU A 460 3.98 9.30 28.92
N ASN A 461 4.56 9.74 30.03
CA ASN A 461 5.90 9.34 30.46
C ASN A 461 5.96 9.23 31.99
N MET A 462 5.15 8.33 32.56
CA MET A 462 5.03 8.19 34.03
C MET A 462 6.30 7.65 34.70
N ASN A 463 7.14 6.94 33.94
CA ASN A 463 8.39 6.34 34.43
C ASN A 463 9.60 7.28 34.30
N GLY A 464 9.47 8.40 33.59
CA GLY A 464 10.55 9.37 33.36
C GLY A 464 11.62 8.87 32.38
N ASP A 465 11.24 7.98 31.47
CA ASP A 465 12.13 7.44 30.44
C ASP A 465 12.58 8.57 29.49
N GLU A 466 13.83 8.49 29.00
CA GLU A 466 14.32 9.46 28.02
C GLU A 466 13.69 9.21 26.66
N HIS A 467 13.19 10.30 26.06
CA HIS A 467 12.65 10.32 24.71
C HIS A 467 13.40 11.33 23.84
N THR A 468 13.40 11.08 22.53
CA THR A 468 13.90 11.99 21.51
C THR A 468 12.79 12.34 20.54
N LEU A 469 12.49 13.63 20.36
CA LEU A 469 11.57 14.11 19.34
C LEU A 469 12.35 14.53 18.09
N MET A 470 12.03 13.92 16.96
CA MET A 470 12.55 14.27 15.64
C MET A 470 11.45 14.95 14.85
N LEU A 471 11.69 16.16 14.34
CA LEU A 471 10.76 16.95 13.56
C LEU A 471 11.19 16.97 12.09
N TYR A 472 10.26 16.70 11.18
CA TYR A 472 10.43 16.58 9.74
C TYR A 472 9.61 17.65 9.02
N ASN A 473 10.14 18.20 7.92
CA ASN A 473 9.34 19.01 7.00
C ASN A 473 8.50 18.12 6.06
N SER A 474 7.68 18.73 5.20
CA SER A 474 6.87 18.03 4.19
C SER A 474 7.66 17.26 3.14
N MET A 475 8.99 17.40 3.11
CA MET A 475 9.91 16.67 2.23
C MET A 475 10.63 15.51 2.96
N GLY A 476 10.21 15.19 4.20
CA GLY A 476 10.82 14.12 5.01
C GLY A 476 12.20 14.46 5.60
N GLN A 477 12.66 15.71 5.50
CA GLN A 477 13.95 16.12 6.04
C GLN A 477 13.83 16.49 7.51
N ILE A 478 14.74 16.01 8.35
CA ILE A 478 14.82 16.40 9.77
C ILE A 478 15.18 17.89 9.85
N VAL A 479 14.26 18.68 10.39
CA VAL A 479 14.46 20.11 10.64
C VAL A 479 14.79 20.42 12.10
N ARG A 480 14.54 19.47 13.02
CA ARG A 480 14.87 19.61 14.44
C ARG A 480 14.94 18.27 15.15
N VAL A 481 15.83 18.16 16.13
CA VAL A 481 15.87 17.05 17.10
C VAL A 481 15.88 17.64 18.50
N ILE A 482 15.07 17.09 19.40
CA ILE A 482 15.03 17.44 20.83
C ILE A 482 15.25 16.15 21.62
N GLU A 483 16.40 16.04 22.26
CA GLU A 483 16.81 14.85 23.02
C GLU A 483 16.57 15.03 24.52
N ASN A 484 16.72 13.94 25.28
CA ASN A 484 16.64 13.91 26.75
C ASN A 484 15.29 14.41 27.30
N ILE A 485 14.19 14.13 26.60
CA ILE A 485 12.84 14.47 27.03
C ILE A 485 12.39 13.44 28.08
N THR A 486 12.39 13.85 29.34
CA THR A 486 12.00 13.00 30.49
C THR A 486 10.64 13.38 31.08
N ARG A 487 10.05 14.48 30.63
CA ARG A 487 8.70 14.90 31.01
C ARG A 487 7.72 14.41 29.96
N GLY A 488 6.47 14.16 30.35
CA GLY A 488 5.35 13.87 29.44
C GLY A 488 4.90 15.08 28.59
N GLU A 489 5.80 16.01 28.32
CA GLU A 489 5.57 17.16 27.46
C GLU A 489 6.89 17.66 26.88
N VAL A 490 6.85 18.12 25.63
CA VAL A 490 7.93 18.85 24.98
C VAL A 490 7.37 20.05 24.24
N ILE A 491 8.02 21.21 24.40
CA ILE A 491 7.63 22.46 23.74
C ILE A 491 8.53 22.67 22.52
N VAL A 492 7.92 22.70 21.34
CA VAL A 492 8.57 23.02 20.08
C VAL A 492 8.31 24.48 19.74
N LYS A 493 9.34 25.32 19.83
CA LYS A 493 9.25 26.74 19.41
C LYS A 493 9.33 26.86 17.89
N ARG A 494 8.57 27.78 17.31
CA ARG A 494 8.58 28.00 15.85
C ARG A 494 9.92 28.45 15.31
N GLU A 495 10.50 29.49 15.89
CA GLU A 495 11.78 30.08 15.46
C GLU A 495 11.84 30.26 13.92
N ASN A 496 12.73 29.53 13.24
CA ASN A 496 12.96 29.63 11.79
C ASN A 496 12.14 28.62 10.96
N LEU A 497 11.18 27.91 11.55
CA LEU A 497 10.27 27.04 10.81
C LEU A 497 9.42 27.90 9.86
N LYS A 498 9.48 27.56 8.57
CA LYS A 498 8.63 28.18 7.53
C LYS A 498 7.17 27.81 7.78
N SER A 499 6.26 28.61 7.23
CA SER A 499 4.84 28.24 7.24
C SER A 499 4.63 26.93 6.48
N GLY A 500 3.82 26.02 7.04
CA GLY A 500 3.52 24.73 6.42
C GLY A 500 3.42 23.55 7.39
N PRO A 501 3.12 22.35 6.86
CA PRO A 501 3.00 21.15 7.65
C PRO A 501 4.38 20.56 8.02
N TYR A 502 4.46 20.05 9.23
CA TYR A 502 5.59 19.31 9.78
C TYR A 502 5.10 18.03 10.44
N PHE A 503 5.92 16.98 10.37
CA PHE A 503 5.66 15.69 10.99
C PHE A 503 6.67 15.46 12.10
N PHE A 504 6.34 14.72 13.15
CA PHE A 504 7.32 14.36 14.16
C PHE A 504 7.24 12.89 14.53
N GLN A 505 8.37 12.37 14.99
CA GLN A 505 8.51 11.09 15.67
C GLN A 505 8.99 11.34 17.10
N LEU A 506 8.43 10.63 18.06
CA LEU A 506 8.86 10.60 19.45
C LEU A 506 9.36 9.19 19.76
N ILE A 507 10.64 9.05 20.02
CA ILE A 507 11.31 7.76 20.18
C ILE A 507 11.70 7.61 21.64
N GLY A 508 11.13 6.61 22.32
CA GLY A 508 11.55 6.21 23.67
C GLY A 508 12.67 5.18 23.65
N ASN A 509 13.50 5.16 24.70
CA ASN A 509 14.60 4.18 24.85
C ASN A 509 14.13 2.70 24.92
N SER A 510 12.84 2.46 25.16
CA SER A 510 12.21 1.14 25.13
C SER A 510 11.88 0.64 23.71
N GLY A 511 12.17 1.44 22.68
CA GLY A 511 11.81 1.14 21.29
C GLY A 511 10.38 1.52 20.92
N HIS A 512 9.61 2.13 21.84
CA HIS A 512 8.32 2.72 21.53
C HIS A 512 8.51 3.97 20.66
N ILE A 513 7.83 4.00 19.52
CA ILE A 513 7.86 5.12 18.58
C ILE A 513 6.44 5.60 18.38
N ASP A 514 6.20 6.85 18.73
CA ASP A 514 4.95 7.53 18.44
C ASP A 514 5.16 8.61 17.35
N HIS A 515 4.09 9.01 16.68
CA HIS A 515 4.14 9.99 15.58
C HIS A 515 3.00 11.00 15.63
N GLY A 516 3.16 12.13 14.94
CA GLY A 516 2.09 13.11 14.77
C GLY A 516 2.43 14.24 13.80
N GLN A 517 1.50 15.18 13.64
CA GLN A 517 1.62 16.32 12.74
C GLN A 517 1.46 17.65 13.50
N MET A 518 2.15 18.68 13.04
CA MET A 518 1.98 20.07 13.46
C MET A 518 2.03 21.03 12.28
N ILE A 519 1.29 22.14 12.34
CA ILE A 519 1.20 23.16 11.29
C ILE A 519 1.76 24.47 11.84
N ALA A 520 2.85 24.96 11.27
CA ALA A 520 3.37 26.29 11.59
C ALA A 520 2.68 27.33 10.68
N GLU A 521 2.10 28.38 11.27
CA GLU A 521 1.28 29.38 10.54
C GLU A 521 2.04 30.62 10.12
#